data_AF-A0A7X8WKJ1-F1
#
_entry.id   AF-A0A7X8WKJ1-F1
#
_cell.length_a   1.000
_cell.length_b   1.000
_cell.length_c   1.000
_cell.angle_alpha   90.00
_cell.angle_beta   90.00
_cell.angle_gamma   90.00
#
_symmetry.space_group_name_H-M   'P 1'
#
loop_
_entity.id
_entity.type
_entity.pdbx_description
1 polymer ?
#
loop_
_entity_poly.entity_id
_entity_poly.type
_entity_poly.pdbx_seq_one_letter_code
_entity_poly.pdbx_strand_id
1 'polypeptide(L)'
;PDGFKGKSYYIDFPLMRMIVLDSNIIQWPYAVFQHLIWLKKTLKETTQPWTVVMFHHGVNPVREGRSHLLMEYLFKPILEKYGVDLVLQGHDHAYSRITTKKKGNITSPVFIISSASPKNYRNGFDPIHDRLGSNLALYQSIQITKKSLAYQASFFDGTLYDDLRIERSSDGNKKIIDNAKYWEELFLFDHFDKNEKGRNKRNKYLQKINERKSRLRIKQLN
;
A
#
# COMPACT_ATOMS: atom_id res chain seq x y z
N PRO A 1 -12.10 -14.45 -12.46
CA PRO A 1 -12.97 -13.78 -13.44
C PRO A 1 -13.09 -14.60 -14.73
N ASP A 2 -14.26 -14.60 -15.36
CA ASP A 2 -14.47 -15.32 -16.63
C ASP A 2 -13.57 -14.72 -17.71
N GLY A 3 -12.94 -15.59 -18.51
CA GLY A 3 -11.93 -15.19 -19.50
C GLY A 3 -10.53 -14.88 -18.94
N PHE A 4 -10.33 -14.95 -17.62
CA PHE A 4 -9.05 -14.58 -16.96
C PHE A 4 -8.59 -15.62 -15.92
N LYS A 5 -9.01 -16.88 -16.09
CA LYS A 5 -8.61 -17.99 -15.20
C LYS A 5 -7.08 -18.15 -15.18
N GLY A 6 -6.52 -18.34 -13.99
CA GLY A 6 -5.07 -18.47 -13.79
C GLY A 6 -4.30 -17.14 -13.73
N LYS A 7 -4.91 -16.02 -14.13
CA LYS A 7 -4.30 -14.68 -14.02
C LYS A 7 -4.77 -13.94 -12.77
N SER A 8 -6.08 -14.00 -12.51
CA SER A 8 -6.70 -13.45 -11.31
C SER A 8 -7.46 -14.57 -10.59
N TYR A 9 -7.19 -14.76 -9.30
CA TYR A 9 -7.67 -15.88 -8.50
C TYR A 9 -7.71 -15.51 -7.01
N TYR A 10 -8.30 -16.37 -6.19
CA TYR A 10 -8.17 -16.28 -4.75
C TYR A 10 -7.75 -17.62 -4.16
N ILE A 11 -7.13 -17.57 -2.99
CA ILE A 11 -6.76 -18.73 -2.19
C ILE A 11 -7.32 -18.50 -0.78
N ASP A 12 -7.99 -19.51 -0.25
CA ASP A 12 -8.50 -19.51 1.11
C ASP A 12 -7.54 -20.26 2.03
N PHE A 13 -7.08 -19.54 3.05
CA PHE A 13 -6.43 -20.08 4.23
C PHE A 13 -7.45 -20.11 5.38
N PRO A 14 -7.19 -20.86 6.48
CA PRO A 14 -8.14 -20.95 7.59
C PRO A 14 -8.60 -19.61 8.16
N LEU A 15 -7.72 -18.59 8.15
CA LEU A 15 -8.01 -17.27 8.70
C LEU A 15 -8.00 -16.14 7.66
N MET A 16 -7.66 -16.41 6.41
CA MET A 16 -7.43 -15.35 5.43
C MET A 16 -7.86 -15.78 4.03
N ARG A 17 -8.61 -14.92 3.34
CA ARG A 17 -8.73 -14.99 1.88
C ARG A 17 -7.67 -14.08 1.26
N MET A 18 -6.79 -14.65 0.44
CA MET A 18 -5.87 -13.89 -0.41
C MET A 18 -6.44 -13.81 -1.82
N ILE A 19 -6.66 -12.59 -2.33
CA ILE A 19 -7.15 -12.34 -3.69
C ILE A 19 -6.01 -11.73 -4.49
N VAL A 20 -5.69 -12.33 -5.64
CA VAL A 20 -4.67 -11.84 -6.57
C VAL A 20 -5.37 -11.34 -7.83
N LEU A 21 -5.12 -10.08 -8.20
CA LEU A 21 -5.57 -9.51 -9.47
C LEU A 21 -4.37 -9.24 -10.37
N ASP A 22 -4.43 -9.74 -11.61
CA ASP A 22 -3.48 -9.33 -12.63
C ASP A 22 -3.84 -7.94 -13.16
N SER A 23 -3.22 -6.92 -12.58
CA SER A 23 -3.44 -5.53 -12.99
C SER A 23 -2.83 -5.19 -14.36
N ASN A 24 -2.04 -6.08 -14.99
CA ASN A 24 -1.51 -5.80 -16.34
C ASN A 24 -2.57 -6.03 -17.41
N ILE A 25 -3.56 -6.88 -17.17
CA ILE A 25 -4.62 -7.20 -18.14
C ILE A 25 -5.87 -6.33 -17.95
N ILE A 26 -5.98 -5.60 -16.84
CA ILE A 26 -7.10 -4.69 -16.54
C ILE A 26 -6.86 -3.35 -17.24
N GLN A 27 -6.93 -3.36 -18.58
CA GLN A 27 -6.65 -2.16 -19.39
C GLN A 27 -7.79 -1.78 -20.34
N TRP A 28 -8.64 -2.73 -20.75
CA TRP A 28 -9.75 -2.48 -21.67
C TRP A 28 -11.12 -2.72 -21.00
N PRO A 29 -12.23 -2.22 -21.58
CA PRO A 29 -13.55 -2.26 -20.93
C PRO A 29 -14.03 -3.65 -20.51
N TYR A 30 -13.87 -4.67 -21.36
CA TYR A 30 -14.31 -6.04 -21.04
C TYR A 30 -13.58 -6.62 -19.82
N ALA A 31 -12.24 -6.53 -19.77
CA ALA A 31 -11.44 -6.96 -18.63
C ALA A 31 -11.81 -6.20 -17.36
N VAL A 32 -11.96 -4.88 -17.44
CA VAL A 32 -12.38 -4.05 -16.30
C VAL A 32 -13.72 -4.56 -15.75
N PHE A 33 -14.73 -4.68 -16.61
CA PHE A 33 -16.06 -5.12 -16.21
C PHE A 33 -16.06 -6.52 -15.55
N GLN A 34 -15.37 -7.48 -16.18
CA GLN A 34 -15.26 -8.85 -15.64
C GLN A 34 -14.56 -8.88 -14.28
N HIS A 35 -13.50 -8.10 -14.09
CA HIS A 35 -12.80 -8.04 -12.80
C HIS A 35 -13.64 -7.34 -11.72
N LEU A 36 -14.38 -6.29 -12.05
CA LEU A 36 -15.24 -5.61 -11.08
C LEU A 36 -16.39 -6.51 -10.60
N ILE A 37 -17.04 -7.25 -11.51
CA ILE A 37 -18.10 -8.21 -11.14
C ILE A 37 -17.51 -9.32 -10.27
N TRP A 38 -16.43 -9.93 -10.74
CA TRP A 38 -15.81 -11.05 -10.05
C TRP A 38 -15.29 -10.64 -8.67
N LEU A 39 -14.60 -9.50 -8.55
CA LEU A 39 -14.08 -9.01 -7.27
C LEU A 39 -15.21 -8.77 -6.27
N LYS A 40 -16.31 -8.12 -6.68
CA LYS A 40 -17.48 -7.90 -5.81
C LYS A 40 -18.07 -9.22 -5.31
N LYS A 41 -18.17 -10.21 -6.19
CA LYS A 41 -18.66 -11.56 -5.84
C LYS A 41 -17.71 -12.25 -4.86
N THR A 42 -16.43 -12.32 -5.19
CA THR A 42 -15.39 -12.96 -4.36
C THR A 42 -15.27 -12.32 -2.97
N LEU A 43 -15.40 -11.00 -2.87
CA LEU A 43 -15.41 -10.30 -1.58
C LEU A 43 -16.69 -10.54 -0.79
N LYS A 44 -17.84 -10.66 -1.44
CA LYS A 44 -19.12 -10.94 -0.77
C LYS A 44 -19.20 -12.36 -0.22
N GLU A 45 -18.59 -13.31 -0.92
CA GLU A 45 -18.64 -14.75 -0.60
C GLU A 45 -17.57 -15.20 0.39
N THR A 46 -16.69 -14.29 0.86
CA THR A 46 -15.62 -14.65 1.80
C THR A 46 -16.20 -14.99 3.17
N THR A 47 -15.75 -16.10 3.75
CA THR A 47 -16.08 -16.51 5.12
C THR A 47 -14.88 -16.34 6.05
N GLN A 48 -13.70 -16.07 5.49
CA GLN A 48 -12.47 -15.88 6.23
C GLN A 48 -12.51 -14.56 7.01
N PRO A 49 -11.96 -14.52 8.24
CA PRO A 49 -12.01 -13.33 9.07
C PRO A 49 -11.18 -12.18 8.50
N TRP A 50 -10.12 -12.47 7.75
CA TRP A 50 -9.24 -11.48 7.13
C TRP A 50 -9.26 -11.59 5.61
N THR A 51 -9.24 -10.44 4.92
CA THR A 51 -9.14 -10.40 3.46
C THR A 51 -7.95 -9.56 3.03
N VAL A 52 -7.03 -10.18 2.30
CA VAL A 52 -5.85 -9.53 1.70
C VAL A 52 -5.99 -9.52 0.19
N VAL A 53 -5.76 -8.38 -0.44
CA VAL A 53 -5.79 -8.24 -1.90
C VAL A 53 -4.40 -7.85 -2.39
N MET A 54 -3.95 -8.46 -3.49
CA MET A 54 -2.66 -8.17 -4.11
C MET A 54 -2.81 -7.86 -5.60
N PHE A 55 -2.14 -6.82 -6.07
CA PHE A 55 -2.01 -6.51 -7.50
C PHE A 55 -0.80 -5.60 -7.77
N HIS A 56 -0.28 -5.60 -9.00
CA HIS A 56 0.99 -4.93 -9.30
C HIS A 56 0.89 -3.40 -9.30
N HIS A 57 -0.10 -2.81 -9.97
CA HIS A 57 -0.25 -1.36 -10.12
C HIS A 57 -1.08 -0.74 -8.98
N GLY A 58 -0.47 0.07 -8.11
CA GLY A 58 -1.14 0.58 -6.91
C GLY A 58 -2.28 1.59 -7.15
N VAL A 59 -3.27 1.64 -6.26
CA VAL A 59 -4.40 2.60 -6.33
C VAL A 59 -3.96 4.06 -6.13
N ASN A 60 -2.90 4.27 -5.35
CA ASN A 60 -2.30 5.58 -5.10
C ASN A 60 -0.78 5.45 -5.28
N PRO A 61 -0.27 5.67 -6.51
CA PRO A 61 1.15 5.56 -6.81
C PRO A 61 1.99 6.47 -5.90
N VAL A 62 3.13 5.97 -5.45
CA VAL A 62 4.11 6.75 -4.68
C VAL A 62 5.09 7.47 -5.60
N ARG A 63 5.31 7.01 -6.84
CA ARG A 63 6.20 7.71 -7.78
C ARG A 63 5.58 9.04 -8.20
N GLU A 64 6.36 10.11 -8.05
CA GLU A 64 5.89 11.46 -8.42
C GLU A 64 5.41 11.52 -9.89
N GLY A 65 4.23 12.09 -10.10
CA GLY A 65 3.62 12.28 -11.42
C GLY A 65 3.03 11.02 -12.06
N ARG A 66 2.87 9.92 -11.33
CA ARG A 66 2.20 8.70 -11.82
C ARG A 66 0.75 8.63 -11.34
N SER A 67 -0.14 8.13 -12.18
CA SER A 67 -1.54 7.85 -11.85
C SER A 67 -1.98 6.51 -12.43
N HIS A 68 -2.91 5.84 -11.73
CA HIS A 68 -3.53 4.58 -12.15
C HIS A 68 -5.05 4.69 -12.00
N LEU A 69 -5.66 5.51 -12.86
CA LEU A 69 -7.06 5.96 -12.72
C LEU A 69 -8.07 4.82 -12.56
N LEU A 70 -7.89 3.69 -13.28
CA LEU A 70 -8.77 2.54 -13.13
C LEU A 70 -8.72 1.98 -11.70
N MET A 71 -7.52 1.81 -11.15
CA MET A 71 -7.33 1.27 -9.81
C MET A 71 -7.83 2.24 -8.74
N GLU A 72 -7.53 3.52 -8.93
CA GLU A 72 -7.95 4.59 -8.01
C GLU A 72 -9.47 4.77 -7.95
N TYR A 73 -10.13 4.86 -9.11
CA TYR A 73 -11.54 5.27 -9.16
C TYR A 73 -12.53 4.10 -9.26
N LEU A 74 -12.11 2.92 -9.72
CA LEU A 74 -13.01 1.76 -9.86
C LEU A 74 -12.76 0.67 -8.82
N PHE A 75 -11.49 0.37 -8.52
CA PHE A 75 -11.15 -0.72 -7.60
C PHE A 75 -11.11 -0.28 -6.14
N LYS A 76 -10.45 0.84 -5.82
CA LYS A 76 -10.36 1.35 -4.45
C LYS A 76 -11.73 1.47 -3.76
N PRO A 77 -12.81 2.01 -4.38
CA PRO A 77 -14.10 2.08 -3.72
C PRO A 77 -14.71 0.70 -3.40
N ILE A 78 -14.42 -0.33 -4.20
CA ILE A 78 -14.86 -1.70 -3.92
C ILE A 78 -14.07 -2.27 -2.74
N LEU A 79 -12.74 -2.11 -2.74
CA LEU A 79 -11.88 -2.59 -1.65
C LEU A 79 -12.30 -1.99 -0.30
N GLU A 80 -12.59 -0.68 -0.29
CA GLU A 80 -13.10 0.03 0.89
C GLU A 80 -14.51 -0.39 1.28
N LYS A 81 -15.44 -0.50 0.32
CA LYS A 81 -16.83 -0.87 0.59
C LYS A 81 -16.98 -2.27 1.18
N TYR A 82 -16.18 -3.22 0.72
CA TYR A 82 -16.26 -4.62 1.16
C TYR A 82 -15.32 -4.94 2.34
N GLY A 83 -14.63 -3.93 2.90
CA GLY A 83 -13.88 -4.08 4.14
C GLY A 83 -12.63 -4.93 4.03
N VAL A 84 -11.93 -4.88 2.89
CA VAL A 84 -10.59 -5.48 2.72
C VAL A 84 -9.66 -4.96 3.80
N ASP A 85 -8.80 -5.83 4.35
CA ASP A 85 -7.92 -5.50 5.47
C ASP A 85 -6.61 -4.86 4.99
N LEU A 86 -5.96 -5.54 4.05
CA LEU A 86 -4.64 -5.19 3.56
C LEU A 86 -4.61 -5.31 2.04
N VAL A 87 -4.02 -4.32 1.38
CA VAL A 87 -3.82 -4.28 -0.06
C VAL A 87 -2.34 -4.17 -0.35
N LEU A 88 -1.77 -5.22 -0.95
CA LEU A 88 -0.35 -5.33 -1.27
C LEU A 88 -0.13 -4.97 -2.74
N GLN A 89 0.75 -3.99 -2.98
CA GLN A 89 0.98 -3.43 -4.29
C GLN A 89 2.48 -3.26 -4.57
N GLY A 90 2.82 -3.18 -5.85
CA GLY A 90 4.21 -2.99 -6.30
C GLY A 90 4.29 -1.89 -7.36
N HIS A 91 4.99 -2.20 -8.46
CA HIS A 91 5.26 -1.35 -9.62
C HIS A 91 6.12 -0.11 -9.35
N ASP A 92 5.86 0.60 -8.27
CA ASP A 92 6.65 1.72 -7.81
C ASP A 92 7.78 1.22 -6.93
N HIS A 93 9.01 1.54 -7.33
CA HIS A 93 10.22 1.13 -6.64
C HIS A 93 10.58 2.12 -5.53
N ALA A 94 9.64 2.26 -4.61
CA ALA A 94 9.71 3.06 -3.40
C ALA A 94 8.73 2.44 -2.39
N TYR A 95 8.80 2.87 -1.14
CA TYR A 95 7.90 2.40 -0.09
C TYR A 95 6.78 3.40 0.16
N SER A 96 5.56 2.90 0.33
CA SER A 96 4.48 3.69 0.88
C SER A 96 3.50 2.86 1.69
N ARG A 97 3.00 3.46 2.78
CA ARG A 97 1.80 3.00 3.49
C ARG A 97 0.75 4.09 3.55
N ILE A 98 -0.49 3.71 3.24
CA ILE A 98 -1.69 4.54 3.36
C ILE A 98 -2.75 3.78 4.14
N THR A 99 -3.32 4.39 5.16
CA THR A 99 -4.51 3.95 5.87
C THR A 99 -5.76 4.65 5.32
N THR A 100 -6.88 3.94 5.23
CA THR A 100 -8.16 4.55 4.89
C THR A 100 -8.66 5.43 6.04
N LYS A 101 -9.20 6.61 5.71
CA LYS A 101 -9.77 7.55 6.68
C LYS A 101 -11.25 7.74 6.38
N LYS A 102 -12.14 7.37 7.31
CA LYS A 102 -13.60 7.50 7.17
C LYS A 102 -14.15 8.34 8.32
N LYS A 103 -14.72 9.50 8.00
CA LYS A 103 -15.23 10.48 8.99
C LYS A 103 -14.19 10.82 10.06
N GLY A 104 -12.93 11.00 9.66
CA GLY A 104 -11.81 11.31 10.56
C GLY A 104 -11.16 10.09 11.25
N ASN A 105 -11.78 8.92 11.22
CA ASN A 105 -11.24 7.71 11.85
C ASN A 105 -10.41 6.88 10.87
N ILE A 106 -9.27 6.39 11.36
CA ILE A 106 -8.40 5.46 10.63
C ILE A 106 -9.06 4.07 10.61
N THR A 107 -9.13 3.45 9.44
CA THR A 107 -9.75 2.14 9.21
C THR A 107 -9.10 1.41 8.03
N SER A 108 -9.51 0.17 7.80
CA SER A 108 -9.07 -0.66 6.68
C SER A 108 -9.79 -0.26 5.38
N PRO A 109 -9.20 -0.51 4.20
CA PRO A 109 -7.95 -1.22 3.97
C PRO A 109 -6.71 -0.39 4.30
N VAL A 110 -5.62 -1.08 4.62
CA VAL A 110 -4.27 -0.50 4.58
C VAL A 110 -3.66 -0.82 3.23
N PHE A 111 -3.22 0.19 2.51
CA PHE A 111 -2.55 0.05 1.21
C PHE A 111 -1.04 0.14 1.40
N ILE A 112 -0.34 -0.87 0.92
CA ILE A 112 1.11 -0.98 0.95
C ILE A 112 1.63 -0.98 -0.47
N ILE A 113 2.62 -0.13 -0.75
CA ILE A 113 3.51 -0.26 -1.90
C ILE A 113 4.88 -0.60 -1.34
N SER A 114 5.44 -1.70 -1.80
CA SER A 114 6.80 -2.09 -1.45
C SER A 114 7.50 -2.76 -2.63
N SER A 115 8.83 -2.78 -2.57
CA SER A 115 9.67 -3.40 -3.59
C SER A 115 10.99 -3.87 -2.97
N ALA A 116 11.51 -4.97 -3.50
CA ALA A 116 12.85 -5.47 -3.23
C ALA A 116 13.77 -5.34 -4.47
N SER A 117 13.33 -4.61 -5.49
CA SER A 117 14.08 -4.44 -6.73
C SER A 117 15.31 -3.52 -6.54
N PRO A 118 16.43 -3.76 -7.24
CA PRO A 118 17.58 -2.87 -7.24
C PRO A 118 17.35 -1.54 -7.98
N LYS A 119 16.36 -1.46 -8.88
CA LYS A 119 15.93 -0.22 -9.52
C LYS A 119 15.13 0.61 -8.52
N ASN A 120 15.32 1.94 -8.50
CA ASN A 120 14.72 2.84 -7.50
C ASN A 120 14.05 4.06 -8.13
N TYR A 121 13.00 4.56 -7.48
CA TYR A 121 12.32 5.79 -7.88
C TYR A 121 12.35 6.85 -6.79
N ARG A 122 12.28 8.10 -7.25
CA ARG A 122 11.91 9.24 -6.41
C ARG A 122 10.43 9.15 -6.05
N ASN A 123 10.13 9.22 -4.75
CA ASN A 123 8.77 9.31 -4.25
C ASN A 123 8.19 10.73 -4.42
N GLY A 124 6.86 10.81 -4.52
CA GLY A 124 6.08 12.00 -4.22
C GLY A 124 5.90 12.17 -2.70
N PHE A 125 5.28 13.28 -2.30
CA PHE A 125 5.10 13.66 -0.89
C PHE A 125 3.65 14.01 -0.58
N ASP A 126 2.70 13.41 -1.31
CA ASP A 126 1.28 13.62 -1.06
C ASP A 126 0.95 13.32 0.42
N PRO A 127 0.20 14.20 1.11
CA PRO A 127 -0.11 14.02 2.52
C PRO A 127 -0.97 12.79 2.82
N ILE A 128 -1.54 12.11 1.81
CA ILE A 128 -2.27 10.84 1.96
C ILE A 128 -1.37 9.72 2.49
N HIS A 129 -0.07 9.76 2.19
CA HIS A 129 0.89 8.74 2.62
C HIS A 129 1.24 8.91 4.09
N ASP A 130 0.82 7.94 4.91
CA ASP A 130 1.13 7.90 6.33
C ASP A 130 2.63 7.60 6.55
N ARG A 131 3.21 6.69 5.74
CA ARG A 131 4.66 6.40 5.72
C ARG A 131 5.22 6.38 4.31
N LEU A 132 6.44 6.89 4.13
CA LEU A 132 7.16 6.93 2.86
C LEU A 132 8.64 6.56 3.03
N GLY A 133 9.18 5.88 2.03
CA GLY A 133 10.63 5.64 1.91
C GLY A 133 11.07 5.55 0.45
N SER A 134 12.32 5.91 0.17
CA SER A 134 12.88 5.84 -1.19
C SER A 134 14.24 5.13 -1.21
N ASN A 135 14.50 4.41 -2.30
CA ASN A 135 15.72 3.62 -2.49
C ASN A 135 15.94 2.61 -1.34
N LEU A 136 14.87 1.89 -0.98
CA LEU A 136 14.87 0.84 0.04
C LEU A 136 14.59 -0.51 -0.64
N ALA A 137 15.24 -1.56 -0.17
CA ALA A 137 14.92 -2.94 -0.54
C ALA A 137 14.40 -3.67 0.70
N LEU A 138 13.12 -4.01 0.70
CA LEU A 138 12.41 -4.52 1.87
C LEU A 138 11.65 -5.81 1.55
N TYR A 139 11.64 -6.77 2.47
CA TYR A 139 10.68 -7.87 2.48
C TYR A 139 9.59 -7.63 3.52
N GLN A 140 8.46 -8.31 3.38
CA GLN A 140 7.30 -8.12 4.26
C GLN A 140 6.93 -9.44 4.95
N SER A 141 6.62 -9.37 6.23
CA SER A 141 6.03 -10.48 6.99
C SER A 141 4.60 -10.11 7.37
N ILE A 142 3.69 -11.09 7.24
CA ILE A 142 2.29 -10.94 7.62
C ILE A 142 1.94 -12.12 8.53
N GLN A 143 1.57 -11.82 9.76
CA GLN A 143 1.16 -12.82 10.75
C GLN A 143 -0.30 -12.63 11.08
N ILE A 144 -1.08 -13.71 11.03
CA ILE A 144 -2.53 -13.66 11.17
C ILE A 144 -2.98 -14.60 12.29
N THR A 145 -3.78 -14.05 13.20
CA THR A 145 -4.53 -14.80 14.22
C THR A 145 -6.02 -14.52 14.04
N LYS A 146 -6.88 -15.15 14.85
CA LYS A 146 -8.32 -14.84 14.84
C LYS A 146 -8.62 -13.36 15.20
N LYS A 147 -7.74 -12.74 15.99
CA LYS A 147 -7.95 -11.40 16.57
C LYS A 147 -7.03 -10.33 15.99
N SER A 148 -5.99 -10.69 15.25
CA SER A 148 -5.03 -9.72 14.71
C SER A 148 -4.47 -10.10 13.35
N LEU A 149 -4.15 -9.07 12.57
CA LEU A 149 -3.25 -9.13 11.42
C LEU A 149 -2.08 -8.19 11.73
N ALA A 150 -0.87 -8.72 11.85
CA ALA A 150 0.36 -7.93 12.00
C ALA A 150 1.11 -7.91 10.67
N TYR A 151 1.53 -6.72 10.26
CA TYR A 151 2.32 -6.45 9.07
C TYR A 151 3.63 -5.80 9.50
N GLN A 152 4.75 -6.30 8.97
CA GLN A 152 6.06 -5.69 9.15
C GLN A 152 6.79 -5.61 7.82
N ALA A 153 7.52 -4.50 7.60
CA ALA A 153 8.48 -4.37 6.51
C ALA A 153 9.88 -4.34 7.09
N SER A 154 10.78 -5.18 6.59
CA SER A 154 12.14 -5.34 7.11
C SER A 154 13.19 -5.23 6.00
N PHE A 155 14.35 -4.69 6.34
CA PHE A 155 15.57 -4.87 5.56
C PHE A 155 16.03 -6.33 5.61
N PHE A 156 16.91 -6.75 4.70
CA PHE A 156 17.41 -8.13 4.63
C PHE A 156 18.25 -8.57 5.84
N ASP A 157 18.73 -7.61 6.64
CA ASP A 157 19.42 -7.87 7.92
C ASP A 157 18.45 -8.06 9.10
N GLY A 158 17.14 -7.98 8.86
CA GLY A 158 16.09 -8.10 9.86
C GLY A 158 15.70 -6.79 10.55
N THR A 159 16.36 -5.67 10.24
CA THR A 159 16.00 -4.36 10.81
C THR A 159 14.62 -3.94 10.33
N LEU A 160 13.72 -3.61 11.25
CA LEU A 160 12.37 -3.17 10.91
C LEU A 160 12.37 -1.74 10.36
N TYR A 161 11.61 -1.55 9.29
CA TYR A 161 11.35 -0.24 8.69
C TYR A 161 9.91 0.24 8.91
N ASP A 162 8.94 -0.68 8.96
CA ASP A 162 7.53 -0.38 9.25
C ASP A 162 6.91 -1.51 10.06
N ASP A 163 5.97 -1.17 10.94
CA ASP A 163 5.24 -2.10 11.81
C ASP A 163 3.82 -1.56 12.05
N LEU A 164 2.83 -2.33 11.61
CA LEU A 164 1.42 -2.03 11.76
C LEU A 164 0.63 -3.27 12.13
N ARG A 165 -0.34 -3.10 13.02
CA ARG A 165 -1.27 -4.15 13.42
C ARG A 165 -2.71 -3.72 13.22
N ILE A 166 -3.53 -4.61 12.70
CA ILE A 166 -4.99 -4.49 12.71
C ILE A 166 -5.51 -5.45 13.77
N GLU A 167 -6.18 -4.92 14.78
CA GLU A 167 -6.83 -5.69 15.84
C GLU A 167 -8.33 -5.73 15.61
N ARG A 168 -8.92 -6.90 15.81
CA ARG A 168 -10.36 -7.12 15.71
C ARG A 168 -10.94 -7.36 17.09
N SER A 169 -11.87 -6.52 17.50
CA SER A 169 -12.63 -6.69 18.74
C SER A 169 -13.73 -7.74 18.58
N SER A 170 -14.29 -8.19 19.70
CA SER A 170 -15.34 -9.22 19.74
C SER A 170 -16.63 -8.82 19.05
N ASP A 171 -16.92 -7.52 18.96
CA ASP A 171 -18.04 -6.94 18.21
C ASP A 171 -17.78 -6.82 16.70
N GLY A 172 -16.61 -7.27 16.24
CA GLY A 172 -16.20 -7.25 14.83
C GLY A 172 -15.57 -5.94 14.35
N ASN A 173 -15.51 -4.91 15.21
CA ASN A 173 -14.83 -3.66 14.87
C ASN A 173 -13.31 -3.87 14.71
N LYS A 174 -12.70 -3.04 13.86
CA LYS A 174 -11.27 -3.09 13.57
C LYS A 174 -10.59 -1.83 14.08
N LYS A 175 -9.48 -1.99 14.79
CA LYS A 175 -8.60 -0.91 15.23
C LYS A 175 -7.25 -1.07 14.56
N ILE A 176 -6.75 0.02 13.97
CA ILE A 176 -5.42 0.06 13.38
C ILE A 176 -4.45 0.67 14.39
N ILE A 177 -3.33 -0.02 14.61
CA ILE A 177 -2.23 0.39 15.47
C ILE A 177 -1.00 0.55 14.59
N ASP A 178 -0.51 1.78 14.47
CA ASP A 178 0.71 2.11 13.75
C ASP A 178 1.88 2.18 14.76
N ASN A 179 2.60 1.08 14.92
CA ASN A 179 3.74 1.00 15.85
C ASN A 179 4.94 1.81 15.34
N ALA A 180 5.03 2.03 14.02
CA ALA A 180 6.07 2.80 13.37
C ALA A 180 5.70 4.28 13.13
N LYS A 181 4.61 4.78 13.74
CA LYS A 181 4.05 6.14 13.49
C LYS A 181 5.10 7.25 13.60
N TYR A 182 6.04 7.12 14.53
CA TYR A 182 7.09 8.11 14.81
C TYR A 182 8.51 7.62 14.50
N TRP A 183 8.65 6.45 13.85
CA TRP A 183 9.96 5.98 13.41
C TRP A 183 10.46 6.82 12.25
N GLU A 184 11.79 7.00 12.15
CA GLU A 184 12.39 7.77 11.06
C GLU A 184 12.02 7.19 9.69
N GLU A 185 11.70 8.08 8.75
CA GLU A 185 11.54 7.75 7.34
C GLU A 185 12.86 7.95 6.59
N LEU A 186 13.23 6.95 5.79
CA LEU A 186 14.48 6.91 5.05
C LEU A 186 14.25 7.28 3.58
N PHE A 187 14.92 8.36 3.14
CA PHE A 187 14.87 8.85 1.77
C PHE A 187 16.26 8.75 1.13
N LEU A 188 16.64 7.56 0.68
CA LEU A 188 18.00 7.26 0.23
C LEU A 188 18.20 7.48 -1.29
N PHE A 189 17.20 7.98 -2.01
CA PHE A 189 17.30 8.22 -3.46
C PHE A 189 18.17 9.45 -3.77
N ASP A 190 19.26 9.25 -4.53
CA ASP A 190 20.12 10.35 -5.01
C ASP A 190 20.54 10.23 -6.50
N HIS A 191 19.76 9.50 -7.31
CA HIS A 191 20.04 9.34 -8.74
C HIS A 191 19.55 10.54 -9.57
N PHE A 192 20.20 11.70 -9.39
CA PHE A 192 19.95 12.91 -10.16
C PHE A 192 21.07 13.17 -11.18
N ASP A 193 20.73 13.78 -12.32
CA ASP A 193 21.72 14.21 -13.30
C ASP A 193 22.70 15.21 -12.67
N LYS A 194 23.98 15.15 -13.06
CA LYS A 194 25.01 16.06 -12.54
C LYS A 194 24.92 17.49 -13.09
N ASN A 195 24.12 17.71 -14.14
CA ASN A 195 23.91 19.02 -14.75
C ASN A 195 23.05 19.95 -13.87
N GLU A 196 22.93 21.23 -14.24
CA GLU A 196 22.18 22.23 -13.48
C GLU A 196 20.73 21.83 -13.24
N LYS A 197 20.05 21.30 -14.28
CA LYS A 197 18.66 20.83 -14.18
C LYS A 197 18.51 19.70 -13.16
N GLY A 198 19.46 18.77 -13.13
CA GLY A 198 19.50 17.67 -12.16
C GLY A 198 19.74 18.15 -10.74
N ARG A 199 20.71 19.06 -10.53
CA ARG A 199 20.94 19.72 -9.24
C ARG A 199 19.70 20.46 -8.73
N ASN A 200 19.00 21.18 -9.61
CA ASN A 200 17.74 21.85 -9.26
C ASN A 200 16.64 20.86 -8.87
N LYS A 201 16.53 19.72 -9.56
CA LYS A 201 15.58 18.64 -9.17
C LYS A 201 15.94 18.02 -7.82
N ARG A 202 17.24 17.82 -7.54
CA ARG A 202 17.75 17.30 -6.27
C ARG A 202 17.42 18.25 -5.12
N ASN A 203 17.71 19.54 -5.28
CA ASN A 203 17.43 20.55 -4.26
C ASN A 203 15.94 20.63 -3.93
N LYS A 204 15.07 20.61 -4.95
CA LYS A 204 13.60 20.54 -4.74
C LYS A 204 13.17 19.28 -4.00
N TYR A 205 13.81 18.14 -4.27
CA TYR A 205 13.51 16.89 -3.57
C TYR A 205 13.92 16.96 -2.09
N LEU A 206 15.13 17.45 -1.79
CA LEU A 206 15.62 17.66 -0.43
C LEU A 206 14.74 18.63 0.36
N GLN A 207 14.28 19.70 -0.29
CA GLN A 207 13.33 20.63 0.31
C GLN A 207 12.03 19.92 0.73
N LYS A 208 11.43 19.13 -0.15
CA LYS A 208 10.21 18.35 0.17
C LYS A 208 10.44 17.33 1.30
N ILE A 209 11.62 16.70 1.36
CA ILE A 209 12.00 15.83 2.48
C ILE A 209 11.98 16.61 3.80
N ASN A 210 12.61 17.78 3.84
CA ASN A 210 12.67 18.61 5.03
C ASN A 210 11.28 19.10 5.46
N GLU A 211 10.45 19.53 4.51
CA GLU A 211 9.05 19.91 4.77
C GLU A 211 8.26 18.76 5.40
N ARG A 212 8.41 17.53 4.86
CA ARG A 212 7.76 16.34 5.43
C ARG A 212 8.26 16.02 6.83
N LYS A 213 9.58 16.02 7.06
CA LYS A 213 10.18 15.78 8.38
C LYS A 213 9.67 16.79 9.42
N SER A 214 9.64 18.07 9.07
CA SER A 214 9.10 19.14 9.93
C SER A 214 7.63 18.93 10.28
N ARG A 215 6.79 18.58 9.29
CA ARG A 215 5.37 18.30 9.51
C ARG A 215 5.15 17.11 10.45
N LEU A 216 5.93 16.04 10.30
CA LEU A 216 5.82 14.86 11.17
C LEU A 216 6.28 15.17 12.60
N ARG A 217 7.35 15.95 12.77
CA ARG A 217 7.82 16.39 14.09
C ARG A 217 6.79 17.22 14.84
N ILE A 218 6.11 18.16 14.16
CA ILE A 218 5.03 18.95 14.77
C ILE A 218 3.89 18.04 15.27
N LYS A 219 3.52 17.02 14.48
CA LYS A 219 2.49 16.04 14.87
C LYS A 219 2.88 15.12 16.03
N GLN A 220 4.16 15.05 16.38
CA GLN A 220 4.64 14.26 17.52
C GLN A 220 4.58 15.07 18.83
N LEU A 221 4.65 16.40 18.73
CA LEU A 221 4.62 17.31 19.88
C LEU A 221 3.20 17.71 20.31
N ASN A 222 2.21 17.51 19.43
CA ASN A 222 0.78 17.77 19.67
C ASN A 222 0.02 16.45 19.87
#